data_AF-E9GJM2-F1
#
_entry.id   AF-E9GJM2-F1
#
_cell.length_a   1.000
_cell.length_b   1.000
_cell.length_c   1.000
_cell.angle_alpha   90.00
_cell.angle_beta   90.00
_cell.angle_gamma   90.00
#
_symmetry.space_group_name_H-M   'P 1'
#
loop_
_entity.id
_entity.type
_entity.pdbx_description
1 polymer ?
#
loop_
_entity_poly.entity_id
_entity_poly.type
_entity_poly.pdbx_seq_one_letter_code
_entity_poly.pdbx_strand_id
1 'polypeptide(L)'
;MAYGSMQNVMMARNHPGKAEIVFLPIIDMPASNDASINSTLMFIATQAKKYGFTSIVTFDQQLWWKAMQIIENVSLQCPLREMICKLGGFHTMGSFLACIGHLMDGSGLHELIDLIYAANTTPHILSRKAISRAIITHIIVESALHIVLHEEQLSNDSEKEVLSENDLPDSTWTSKLSINHRNELIILLDEMLCGELCYETHSEVG
;
A
#
# COMPACT_ATOMS: atom_id res chain seq x y z
N MET A 1 -38.46 -1.08 22.46
CA MET A 1 -37.61 -1.96 21.63
C MET A 1 -36.27 -1.26 21.51
N ALA A 2 -35.21 -1.77 22.13
CA ALA A 2 -33.89 -1.13 22.08
C ALA A 2 -33.20 -1.55 20.78
N TYR A 3 -32.89 -0.57 19.93
CA TYR A 3 -32.12 -0.79 18.71
C TYR A 3 -30.64 -1.04 19.07
N GLY A 4 -30.00 -1.99 18.38
CA GLY A 4 -28.55 -2.20 18.52
C GLY A 4 -27.76 -0.97 18.05
N SER A 5 -26.55 -0.78 18.57
CA SER A 5 -25.69 0.39 18.25
C SER A 5 -25.54 0.61 16.74
N MET A 6 -25.44 -0.47 15.98
CA MET A 6 -25.35 -0.44 14.51
C MET A 6 -26.63 0.03 13.81
N GLN A 7 -27.80 -0.30 14.35
CA GLN A 7 -29.09 0.18 13.83
C GLN A 7 -29.26 1.68 14.11
N ASN A 8 -28.80 2.17 15.27
CA ASN A 8 -28.87 3.59 15.61
C ASN A 8 -27.98 4.45 14.70
N VAL A 9 -26.76 3.99 14.37
CA VAL A 9 -25.87 4.71 13.45
C VAL A 9 -26.47 4.80 12.04
N MET A 10 -27.13 3.73 11.59
CA MET A 10 -27.75 3.65 10.26
C MET A 10 -29.09 4.41 10.17
N MET A 11 -29.87 4.48 11.25
CA MET A 11 -31.17 5.19 11.27
C MET A 11 -31.04 6.71 11.50
N ALA A 12 -29.96 7.16 12.13
CA ALA A 12 -29.79 8.58 12.48
C ALA A 12 -29.21 9.43 11.34
N ARG A 13 -28.78 8.84 10.22
CA ARG A 13 -28.06 9.55 9.15
C ARG A 13 -28.82 9.53 7.83
N ASN A 14 -29.08 10.73 7.29
CA ASN A 14 -29.50 10.88 5.90
C ASN A 14 -28.25 10.75 5.01
N HIS A 15 -28.14 9.62 4.32
CA HIS A 15 -27.05 9.24 3.42
C HIS A 15 -26.99 10.15 2.18
N PRO A 16 -26.01 11.07 2.04
CA PRO A 16 -26.03 12.11 1.01
C PRO A 16 -25.07 11.87 -0.18
N GLY A 17 -24.53 10.66 -0.42
CA GLY A 17 -23.53 10.46 -1.48
C GLY A 17 -23.40 9.03 -2.06
N LYS A 18 -22.56 8.88 -3.10
CA LYS A 18 -22.29 7.62 -3.83
C LYS A 18 -21.42 6.61 -3.05
N ALA A 19 -20.74 7.04 -1.98
CA ALA A 19 -19.98 6.18 -1.06
C ALA A 19 -19.89 6.86 0.31
N GLU A 20 -20.01 6.08 1.40
CA GLU A 20 -19.87 6.55 2.78
C GLU A 20 -18.90 5.61 3.52
N ILE A 21 -17.95 6.18 4.26
CA ILE A 21 -17.06 5.44 5.17
C ILE A 21 -17.65 5.57 6.57
N VAL A 22 -18.11 4.45 7.13
CA VAL A 22 -18.69 4.40 8.47
C VAL A 22 -17.84 3.49 9.34
N PHE A 23 -17.31 4.04 10.43
CA PHE A 23 -16.68 3.23 11.46
C PHE A 23 -17.75 2.44 12.22
N LEU A 24 -17.60 1.12 12.20
CA LEU A 24 -18.48 0.23 12.96
C LEU A 24 -18.07 0.22 14.44
N PRO A 25 -19.02 -0.05 15.36
CA PRO A 25 -18.72 -0.21 16.77
C PRO A 25 -17.62 -1.26 16.98
N ILE A 26 -16.67 -0.94 17.85
CA ILE A 26 -15.59 -1.88 18.22
C ILE A 26 -16.23 -3.04 18.99
N ILE A 27 -15.96 -4.27 18.54
CA ILE A 27 -16.34 -5.48 19.27
C ILE A 27 -15.26 -5.72 20.34
N ASP A 28 -15.62 -5.51 21.61
CA ASP A 28 -14.74 -5.77 22.75
C ASP A 28 -14.64 -7.28 23.05
N MET A 29 -14.04 -8.02 22.11
CA MET A 29 -13.73 -9.43 22.27
C MET A 29 -12.37 -9.74 21.65
N PRO A 30 -11.59 -10.68 22.21
CA PRO A 30 -10.30 -11.05 21.66
C PRO A 30 -10.47 -11.62 20.25
N ALA A 31 -9.77 -11.03 19.29
CA ALA A 31 -9.75 -11.48 17.89
C ALA A 31 -9.14 -12.88 17.71
N SER A 32 -8.49 -13.42 18.74
CA SER A 32 -7.99 -14.80 18.79
C SER A 32 -9.08 -15.84 19.02
N ASN A 33 -10.27 -15.45 19.50
CA ASN A 33 -11.36 -16.37 19.77
C ASN A 33 -12.18 -16.64 18.49
N ASP A 34 -12.27 -17.91 18.11
CA ASP A 34 -12.96 -18.33 16.89
C ASP A 34 -14.46 -18.02 16.95
N ALA A 35 -15.06 -17.98 18.14
CA ALA A 35 -16.46 -17.58 18.34
C ALA A 35 -16.68 -16.10 17.95
N SER A 36 -15.70 -15.23 18.23
CA SER A 36 -15.76 -13.80 17.91
C SER A 36 -15.69 -13.57 16.40
N ILE A 37 -14.80 -14.27 15.71
CA ILE A 37 -14.71 -14.21 14.24
C ILE A 37 -16.00 -14.75 13.62
N ASN A 38 -16.46 -15.93 14.05
CA ASN A 38 -17.65 -16.56 13.49
C ASN A 38 -18.92 -15.71 13.67
N SER A 39 -19.16 -15.17 14.87
CA SER A 39 -20.32 -14.31 15.14
C SER A 39 -20.30 -13.03 14.29
N THR A 40 -19.14 -12.41 14.14
CA THR A 40 -18.95 -11.23 13.28
C THR A 40 -19.22 -11.55 11.82
N LEU A 41 -18.66 -12.65 11.32
CA LEU A 41 -18.87 -13.11 9.96
C LEU A 41 -20.34 -13.43 9.68
N MET A 42 -20.99 -14.14 10.61
CA MET A 42 -22.41 -14.49 10.49
C MET A 42 -23.29 -13.25 10.46
N PHE A 43 -22.98 -12.25 11.28
CA PHE A 43 -23.66 -10.98 11.29
C PHE A 43 -23.55 -10.28 9.93
N ILE A 44 -22.33 -10.14 9.40
CA ILE A 44 -22.07 -9.51 8.10
C ILE A 44 -22.81 -10.24 6.99
N ALA A 45 -22.72 -11.58 6.94
CA ALA A 45 -23.40 -12.39 5.93
C ALA A 45 -24.92 -12.25 6.00
N THR A 46 -25.47 -12.19 7.22
CA THR A 46 -26.92 -12.01 7.43
C THR A 46 -27.39 -10.63 6.96
N GLN A 47 -26.63 -9.58 7.24
CA GLN A 47 -26.94 -8.23 6.74
C GLN A 47 -26.84 -8.16 5.22
N ALA A 48 -25.77 -8.70 4.63
CA ALA A 48 -25.56 -8.71 3.19
C ALA A 48 -26.70 -9.44 2.47
N LYS A 49 -27.09 -10.62 2.97
CA LYS A 49 -28.23 -11.39 2.46
C LYS A 49 -29.56 -10.63 2.56
N LYS A 50 -29.80 -9.91 3.67
CA LYS A 50 -31.02 -9.11 3.86
C LYS A 50 -31.17 -8.02 2.79
N TYR A 51 -30.07 -7.45 2.32
CA TYR A 51 -30.06 -6.39 1.31
C TYR A 51 -29.71 -6.88 -0.10
N GLY A 52 -29.55 -8.20 -0.30
CA GLY A 52 -29.25 -8.79 -1.62
C GLY A 52 -27.83 -8.52 -2.14
N PHE A 53 -26.87 -8.26 -1.25
CA PHE A 53 -25.47 -8.04 -1.60
C PHE A 53 -24.57 -9.22 -1.23
N THR A 54 -23.46 -9.37 -1.94
CA THR A 54 -22.36 -10.27 -1.58
C THR A 54 -21.41 -9.56 -0.62
N SER A 55 -21.23 -10.12 0.58
CA SER A 55 -20.28 -9.58 1.55
C SER A 55 -18.83 -9.87 1.14
N ILE A 56 -18.00 -8.82 1.07
CA ILE A 56 -16.56 -8.92 0.87
C ILE A 56 -15.88 -8.42 2.15
N VAL A 57 -15.03 -9.24 2.77
CA VAL A 57 -14.35 -8.90 4.02
C VAL A 57 -12.85 -9.06 3.85
N THR A 58 -12.07 -8.05 4.23
CA THR A 58 -10.60 -8.10 4.22
C THR A 58 -10.06 -8.38 5.62
N PHE A 59 -9.06 -9.25 5.72
CA PHE A 59 -8.44 -9.65 6.99
C PHE A 59 -6.93 -9.57 6.96
N ASP A 60 -6.30 -9.27 8.09
CA ASP A 60 -4.87 -9.56 8.27
C ASP A 60 -4.59 -11.05 8.17
N GLN A 61 -3.36 -11.41 7.82
CA GLN A 61 -2.96 -12.78 7.47
C GLN A 61 -3.43 -13.83 8.47
N GLN A 62 -3.16 -13.65 9.76
CA GLN A 62 -3.55 -14.61 10.79
C GLN A 62 -5.08 -14.77 10.93
N LEU A 63 -5.84 -13.69 10.77
CA LEU A 63 -7.30 -13.70 10.87
C LEU A 63 -7.93 -14.28 9.59
N TRP A 64 -7.31 -14.02 8.43
CA TRP A 64 -7.72 -14.57 7.16
C TRP A 64 -7.70 -16.10 7.19
N TRP A 65 -6.61 -16.69 7.71
CA TRP A 65 -6.51 -18.15 7.86
C TRP A 65 -7.63 -18.73 8.74
N LYS A 66 -7.91 -18.10 9.89
CA LYS A 66 -9.01 -18.52 10.77
C LYS A 66 -10.38 -18.38 10.09
N ALA A 67 -10.63 -17.28 9.39
CA ALA A 67 -11.87 -17.06 8.66
C ALA A 67 -12.08 -18.12 7.57
N MET A 68 -11.02 -18.48 6.82
CA MET A 68 -11.05 -19.57 5.85
C MET A 68 -11.43 -20.90 6.48
N GLN A 69 -10.78 -21.27 7.59
CA GLN A 69 -11.10 -22.50 8.31
C GLN A 69 -12.57 -22.55 8.76
N ILE A 70 -13.11 -21.43 9.24
CA ILE A 70 -14.53 -21.36 9.64
C ILE A 70 -15.44 -21.57 8.43
N ILE A 71 -15.17 -20.90 7.32
CA ILE A 71 -15.98 -20.99 6.09
C ILE A 71 -15.89 -22.38 5.46
N GLU A 72 -14.73 -23.04 5.51
CA GLU A 72 -14.57 -24.40 4.98
C GLU A 72 -15.32 -25.44 5.80
N ASN A 73 -15.40 -25.26 7.11
CA ASN A 73 -16.02 -26.23 8.03
C ASN A 73 -17.54 -26.04 8.21
N VAL A 74 -18.14 -24.99 7.65
CA VAL A 74 -19.58 -24.72 7.79
C VAL A 74 -20.41 -25.43 6.71
N SER A 75 -21.69 -25.71 6.97
CA SER A 75 -22.58 -26.35 6.00
C SER A 75 -22.73 -25.52 4.71
N LEU A 76 -22.97 -26.19 3.58
CA LEU A 76 -23.15 -25.52 2.27
C LEU A 76 -24.33 -24.55 2.23
N GLN A 77 -25.31 -24.73 3.12
CA GLN A 77 -26.51 -23.90 3.22
C GLN A 77 -26.30 -22.65 4.08
N CYS A 78 -25.12 -22.51 4.69
CA CYS A 78 -24.79 -21.39 5.54
C CYS A 78 -24.55 -20.11 4.70
N PRO A 79 -25.07 -18.94 5.12
CA PRO A 79 -24.82 -17.66 4.44
C PRO A 79 -23.33 -17.32 4.28
N LEU A 80 -22.47 -17.86 5.15
CA LEU A 80 -21.02 -17.68 5.07
C LEU A 80 -20.39 -18.23 3.78
N ARG A 81 -21.03 -19.19 3.12
CA ARG A 81 -20.52 -19.79 1.88
C ARG A 81 -20.56 -18.83 0.69
N GLU A 82 -21.42 -17.82 0.75
CA GLU A 82 -21.53 -16.77 -0.28
C GLU A 82 -20.56 -15.60 -0.01
N MET A 83 -19.89 -15.58 1.15
CA MET A 83 -18.97 -14.52 1.52
C MET A 83 -17.62 -14.68 0.82
N ILE A 84 -17.06 -13.55 0.38
CA ILE A 84 -15.71 -13.48 -0.18
C ILE A 84 -14.78 -12.89 0.89
N CYS A 85 -13.84 -13.68 1.39
CA CYS A 85 -12.81 -13.16 2.29
C CYS A 85 -11.50 -12.95 1.54
N LYS A 86 -10.98 -11.72 1.61
CA LYS A 86 -9.73 -11.30 0.97
C LYS A 86 -8.62 -11.16 2.01
N LEU A 87 -7.41 -11.53 1.62
CA LEU A 87 -6.22 -11.26 2.40
C LEU A 87 -5.89 -9.76 2.30
N GLY A 88 -5.78 -9.10 3.45
CA GLY A 88 -5.32 -7.73 3.59
C GLY A 88 -3.81 -7.65 3.41
N GLY A 89 -3.36 -6.75 2.55
CA GLY A 89 -1.93 -6.57 2.24
C GLY A 89 -1.23 -5.50 3.07
N PHE A 90 -1.96 -4.71 3.86
CA PHE A 90 -1.42 -3.52 4.51
C PHE A 90 -0.29 -3.83 5.50
N HIS A 91 -0.53 -4.76 6.44
CA HIS A 91 0.49 -5.16 7.42
C HIS A 91 1.66 -5.92 6.78
N THR A 92 1.40 -6.71 5.73
CA THR A 92 2.44 -7.39 4.96
C THR A 92 3.35 -6.39 4.26
N MET A 93 2.77 -5.41 3.58
CA MET A 93 3.49 -4.32 2.92
C MET A 93 4.30 -3.50 3.92
N GLY A 94 3.68 -3.06 5.02
CA GLY A 94 4.41 -2.33 6.08
C GLY A 94 5.55 -3.14 6.68
N SER A 95 5.39 -4.46 6.85
CA SER A 95 6.47 -5.33 7.34
C SER A 95 7.59 -5.50 6.34
N PHE A 96 7.27 -5.59 5.04
CA PHE A 96 8.26 -5.63 3.97
C PHE A 96 9.10 -4.35 3.92
N LEU A 97 8.47 -3.18 3.98
CA LEU A 97 9.16 -1.88 4.00
C LEU A 97 10.11 -1.77 5.20
N ALA A 98 9.67 -2.16 6.40
CA ALA A 98 10.54 -2.18 7.57
C ALA A 98 11.70 -3.18 7.45
N CYS A 99 11.48 -4.31 6.76
CA CYS A 99 12.53 -5.28 6.50
C CYS A 99 13.64 -4.71 5.62
N ILE A 100 13.29 -3.92 4.59
CA ILE A 100 14.27 -3.22 3.75
C ILE A 100 15.15 -2.31 4.62
N GLY A 101 14.53 -1.46 5.45
CA GLY A 101 15.27 -0.57 6.34
C GLY A 101 16.19 -1.30 7.31
N HIS A 102 15.75 -2.43 7.86
CA HIS A 102 16.57 -3.26 8.73
C HIS A 102 17.71 -3.99 7.97
N LEU A 103 17.44 -4.52 6.78
CA LEU A 103 18.42 -5.27 6.00
C LEU A 103 19.52 -4.35 5.43
N MET A 104 19.13 -3.13 5.06
CA MET A 104 20.01 -2.12 4.47
C MET A 104 20.58 -1.16 5.50
N ASP A 105 20.52 -1.50 6.79
CA ASP A 105 21.15 -0.69 7.84
C ASP A 105 22.66 -0.57 7.59
N GLY A 106 23.19 0.65 7.68
CA GLY A 106 24.59 0.98 7.35
C GLY A 106 24.95 0.98 5.85
N SER A 107 23.99 0.82 4.93
CA SER A 107 24.25 0.84 3.48
C SER A 107 24.39 2.24 2.87
N GLY A 108 24.12 3.31 3.64
CA GLY A 108 23.92 4.65 3.10
C GLY A 108 22.45 4.99 2.79
N LEU A 109 21.53 4.02 2.92
CA LEU A 109 20.10 4.24 2.65
C LEU A 109 19.50 5.31 3.59
N HIS A 110 19.90 5.34 4.87
CA HIS A 110 19.40 6.32 5.82
C HIS A 110 19.80 7.74 5.39
N GLU A 111 21.08 7.93 5.06
CA GLU A 111 21.66 9.19 4.60
C GLU A 111 21.03 9.66 3.28
N LEU A 112 20.70 8.71 2.40
CA LEU A 112 19.99 9.02 1.15
C LEU A 112 18.57 9.52 1.41
N ILE A 113 17.87 8.95 2.39
CA ILE A 113 16.51 9.39 2.76
C ILE A 113 16.57 10.76 3.46
N ASP A 114 17.60 11.02 4.25
CA ASP A 114 17.85 12.33 4.89
C ASP A 114 18.07 13.47 3.89
N LEU A 115 18.41 13.16 2.63
CA LEU A 115 18.49 14.16 1.55
C LEU A 115 17.10 14.57 1.02
N ILE A 116 16.11 13.68 1.12
CA ILE A 116 14.75 13.89 0.59
C ILE A 116 13.84 14.43 1.69
N TYR A 117 13.95 13.88 2.89
CA TYR A 117 13.14 14.22 4.05
C TYR A 117 14.00 14.71 5.20
N ALA A 118 13.38 15.48 6.11
CA ALA A 118 14.07 15.90 7.34
C ALA A 118 14.50 14.67 8.17
N ALA A 119 15.70 14.73 8.77
CA ALA A 119 16.32 13.59 9.47
C ALA A 119 15.49 12.99 10.63
N ASN A 120 14.55 13.75 11.18
CA ASN A 120 13.59 13.24 12.17
C ASN A 120 12.52 12.31 11.57
N THR A 121 12.31 12.35 10.26
CA THR A 121 11.29 11.59 9.53
C THR A 121 11.83 10.23 9.06
N THR A 122 13.11 10.16 8.75
CA THR A 122 13.79 8.95 8.23
C THR A 122 13.58 7.71 9.11
N PRO A 123 13.71 7.78 10.46
CA PRO A 123 13.42 6.62 11.30
C PRO A 123 11.98 6.13 11.19
N HIS A 124 11.02 7.03 10.98
CA HIS A 124 9.61 6.68 10.83
C HIS A 124 9.30 6.04 9.47
N ILE A 125 10.00 6.46 8.42
CA ILE A 125 9.97 5.84 7.10
C ILE A 125 10.52 4.41 7.17
N LEU A 126 11.75 4.26 7.68
CA LEU A 126 12.44 2.98 7.78
C LEU A 126 11.77 2.01 8.76
N SER A 127 11.04 2.50 9.75
CA SER A 127 10.30 1.66 10.71
C SER A 127 8.83 1.42 10.35
N ARG A 128 8.37 1.74 9.13
CA ARG A 128 6.97 1.67 8.66
C ARG A 128 5.93 2.52 9.40
N LYS A 129 6.36 3.46 10.23
CA LYS A 129 5.43 4.33 10.98
C LYS A 129 4.82 5.43 10.11
N ALA A 130 5.46 5.74 8.98
CA ALA A 130 4.95 6.64 7.93
C ALA A 130 4.84 5.88 6.60
N ILE A 131 3.82 5.02 6.44
CA ILE A 131 3.74 4.07 5.31
C ILE A 131 3.68 4.74 3.94
N SER A 132 2.87 5.79 3.78
CA SER A 132 2.77 6.52 2.51
C SER A 132 4.13 7.07 2.08
N ARG A 133 4.79 7.79 3.00
CA ARG A 133 6.14 8.32 2.80
C ARG A 133 7.15 7.22 2.53
N ALA A 134 7.07 6.09 3.24
CA ALA A 134 7.97 4.97 3.02
C ALA A 134 7.85 4.38 1.61
N ILE A 135 6.62 4.15 1.12
CA ILE A 135 6.40 3.65 -0.24
C ILE A 135 7.01 4.60 -1.27
N ILE A 136 6.67 5.88 -1.19
CA ILE A 136 7.16 6.91 -2.12
C ILE A 136 8.69 6.99 -2.07
N THR A 137 9.26 7.03 -0.87
CA THR A 137 10.71 7.09 -0.67
C THR A 137 11.42 5.92 -1.33
N HIS A 138 10.93 4.69 -1.14
CA HIS A 138 11.55 3.52 -1.75
C HIS A 138 11.43 3.52 -3.28
N ILE A 139 10.32 4.00 -3.85
CA ILE A 139 10.17 4.17 -5.31
C ILE A 139 11.16 5.20 -5.85
N ILE A 140 11.33 6.32 -5.15
CA ILE A 140 12.29 7.37 -5.54
C ILE A 140 13.72 6.83 -5.50
N VAL A 141 14.10 6.16 -4.40
CA VAL A 141 15.43 5.57 -4.24
C VAL A 141 15.71 4.52 -5.31
N GLU A 142 14.75 3.63 -5.60
CA GLU A 142 14.85 2.64 -6.66
C GLU A 142 15.04 3.30 -8.04
N SER A 143 14.25 4.33 -8.33
CA SER A 143 14.33 5.07 -9.60
C SER A 143 15.68 5.76 -9.76
N ALA A 144 16.17 6.43 -8.71
CA ALA A 144 17.47 7.08 -8.70
C ALA A 144 18.61 6.08 -8.90
N LEU A 145 18.55 4.93 -8.21
CA LEU A 145 19.53 3.87 -8.36
C LEU A 145 19.54 3.31 -9.79
N HIS A 146 18.37 3.08 -10.39
CA HIS A 146 18.27 2.59 -11.76
C HIS A 146 18.87 3.58 -12.78
N ILE A 147 18.68 4.89 -12.57
CA ILE A 147 19.31 5.92 -13.41
C ILE A 147 20.84 5.84 -13.30
N VAL A 148 21.38 5.82 -12.08
CA VAL A 148 22.82 5.79 -11.85
C VAL A 148 23.46 4.54 -12.47
N LEU A 149 22.84 3.38 -12.26
CA LEU A 149 23.32 2.12 -12.84
C LEU A 149 23.29 2.15 -14.37
N HIS A 150 22.23 2.70 -14.96
CA HIS A 150 22.10 2.77 -16.42
C HIS A 150 23.10 3.77 -17.05
N GLU A 151 23.35 4.92 -16.40
CA GLU A 151 24.38 5.89 -16.84
C GLU A 151 25.79 5.28 -16.76
N GLU A 152 26.08 4.46 -15.75
CA GLU A 152 27.34 3.74 -15.62
C GLU A 152 27.53 2.68 -16.73
N GLN A 153 26.47 1.93 -17.07
CA GLN A 153 26.53 0.97 -18.19
C GLN A 153 26.80 1.65 -19.53
N LEU A 154 26.13 2.77 -19.83
CA LEU A 154 26.35 3.53 -21.07
C LEU A 154 27.79 4.08 -21.17
N SER A 155 28.35 4.51 -20.03
CA SER A 155 29.73 4.98 -19.97
C SER A 155 30.72 3.84 -20.26
N ASN A 156 30.48 2.65 -19.70
CA ASN A 156 31.31 1.46 -19.89
C ASN A 156 31.20 0.85 -21.31
N ASP A 157 30.06 0.99 -21.98
CA ASP A 157 29.89 0.53 -23.36
C ASP A 157 30.60 1.46 -24.36
N SER A 158 30.62 2.77 -24.09
CA SER A 158 31.37 3.74 -24.89
C SER A 158 32.89 3.55 -24.85
N GLU A 159 33.43 2.94 -23.78
CA GLU A 159 34.85 2.57 -23.69
C GLU A 159 35.16 1.25 -24.43
N LYS A 160 34.18 0.36 -24.61
CA LYS A 160 34.35 -0.91 -25.35
C LYS A 160 34.26 -0.74 -26.88
N GLU A 161 33.56 0.27 -27.37
CA GLU A 161 33.47 0.58 -28.81
C GLU A 161 34.74 1.23 -29.39
N VAL A 162 35.72 1.63 -28.57
CA VAL A 162 36.98 2.26 -29.03
C VAL A 162 37.93 1.26 -29.75
N LEU A 163 37.58 -0.03 -29.87
CA LEU A 163 38.37 -1.01 -30.65
C LEU A 163 37.77 -1.43 -32.00
N SER A 164 36.77 -0.73 -32.53
CA SER A 164 36.48 -0.81 -33.97
C SER A 164 35.90 0.51 -34.49
N GLU A 165 36.78 1.42 -34.89
CA GLU A 165 36.43 2.46 -35.86
C GLU A 165 35.92 1.75 -37.12
N ASN A 166 34.60 1.80 -37.35
CA ASN A 166 33.90 1.92 -38.64
C ASN A 166 32.44 1.48 -38.45
N ASP A 167 31.62 2.35 -37.85
CA ASP A 167 30.17 2.52 -38.11
C ASP A 167 29.62 3.43 -37.00
N LEU A 168 29.68 4.75 -37.19
CA LEU A 168 29.22 5.73 -36.21
C LEU A 168 27.68 5.66 -36.05
N PRO A 169 27.12 5.24 -34.90
CA PRO A 169 25.73 5.52 -34.59
C PRO A 169 25.65 6.95 -34.07
N ASP A 170 24.73 7.73 -34.64
CA ASP A 170 24.48 9.13 -34.31
C ASP A 170 24.24 9.29 -32.79
N SER A 171 25.27 9.79 -32.08
CA SER A 171 25.32 10.04 -30.63
C SER A 171 24.19 10.94 -30.12
N THR A 172 23.45 11.53 -31.05
CA THR A 172 22.24 12.31 -30.86
C THR A 172 21.03 11.45 -30.43
N TRP A 173 20.95 10.16 -30.76
CA TRP A 173 19.80 9.30 -30.39
C TRP A 173 19.87 8.75 -28.98
N THR A 174 21.04 8.29 -28.55
CA THR A 174 21.28 7.77 -27.19
C THR A 174 21.15 8.87 -26.15
N SER A 175 21.69 10.06 -26.45
CA SER A 175 21.51 11.26 -25.62
C SER A 175 20.04 11.71 -25.53
N LYS A 176 19.30 11.70 -26.64
CA LYS A 176 17.85 12.01 -26.63
C LYS A 176 17.02 11.00 -25.82
N LEU A 177 17.35 9.71 -25.89
CA LEU A 177 16.63 8.67 -25.14
C LEU A 177 16.89 8.78 -23.63
N SER A 178 18.13 9.07 -23.22
CA SER A 178 18.50 9.33 -21.83
C SER A 178 17.81 10.59 -21.29
N ILE A 179 17.81 11.68 -22.05
CA ILE A 179 17.16 12.94 -21.68
C ILE A 179 15.64 12.76 -21.55
N ASN A 180 15.00 12.03 -22.46
CA ASN A 180 13.57 11.79 -22.41
C ASN A 180 13.15 10.96 -21.18
N HIS A 181 13.88 9.88 -20.86
CA HIS A 181 13.60 9.11 -19.63
C HIS A 181 13.83 9.95 -18.36
N ARG A 182 14.88 10.79 -18.36
CA ARG A 182 15.16 11.69 -17.24
C ARG A 182 14.04 12.71 -17.03
N ASN A 183 13.48 13.25 -18.11
CA ASN A 183 12.37 14.22 -18.04
C ASN A 183 11.06 13.56 -17.58
N GLU A 184 10.71 12.38 -18.11
CA GLU A 184 9.53 11.62 -17.67
C GLU A 184 9.61 11.27 -16.17
N LEU A 185 10.79 10.89 -15.69
CA LEU A 185 11.01 10.59 -14.28
C LEU A 185 10.97 11.84 -13.39
N ILE A 186 11.52 12.98 -13.84
CA ILE A 186 11.40 14.26 -13.12
C ILE A 186 9.94 14.68 -13.02
N ILE A 187 9.15 14.50 -14.08
CA ILE A 187 7.70 14.78 -14.07
C ILE A 187 6.99 13.85 -13.08
N LEU A 188 7.29 12.54 -13.09
CA LEU A 188 6.75 11.59 -12.11
C LEU A 188 7.14 11.92 -10.67
N LEU A 189 8.39 12.33 -10.44
CA LEU A 189 8.88 12.78 -9.13
C LEU A 189 8.18 14.05 -8.67
N ASP A 190 7.99 15.03 -9.55
CA ASP A 190 7.28 16.27 -9.26
C ASP A 190 5.80 16.02 -8.99
N GLU A 191 5.14 15.15 -9.76
CA GLU A 191 3.76 14.72 -9.51
C GLU A 191 3.61 13.98 -8.17
N MET A 192 4.55 13.09 -7.83
CA MET A 192 4.54 12.37 -6.55
C MET A 192 4.76 13.31 -5.36
N LEU A 193 5.66 14.30 -5.49
CA LEU A 193 5.96 15.27 -4.43
C LEU A 193 4.86 16.34 -4.29
N CYS A 194 4.30 16.85 -5.39
CA CYS A 194 3.19 17.80 -5.37
C CYS A 194 1.87 17.18 -4.90
N GLY A 195 1.69 15.87 -5.11
CA GLY A 195 0.56 15.11 -4.57
C GLY A 195 0.48 15.18 -3.03
N GLU A 196 1.62 15.15 -2.32
CA GLU A 196 1.66 15.21 -0.85
C GLU A 196 1.18 16.56 -0.29
N LEU A 197 1.55 17.68 -0.90
CA LEU A 197 1.11 19.03 -0.47
C LEU A 197 -0.42 19.21 -0.51
N CYS A 198 -1.11 18.45 -1.35
CA CYS A 198 -2.57 18.54 -1.47
C CYS A 198 -3.32 17.72 -0.39
N TYR A 199 -2.74 16.61 0.08
CA TYR A 199 -3.37 15.76 1.11
C TYR A 199 -3.10 16.23 2.55
N GLU A 200 -2.06 17.04 2.78
CA GLU A 200 -1.71 17.58 4.11
C GLU A 200 -2.73 18.61 4.65
N THR A 201 -3.64 19.15 3.83
CA THR A 201 -4.64 20.12 4.32
C THR A 201 -5.86 19.50 5.01
N HIS A 202 -5.99 18.17 5.03
CA HIS A 202 -7.21 17.51 5.52
C HIS A 202 -7.01 16.42 6.59
N SER A 203 -5.79 16.10 7.03
CA SER A 203 -5.55 15.03 8.01
C SER A 203 -5.10 15.48 9.41
N GLU A 204 -5.04 16.77 9.72
CA GLU A 204 -4.69 17.27 11.07
C GLU A 204 -5.88 17.70 11.93
N VAL A 205 -7.13 17.40 11.55
CA VAL A 205 -8.28 17.60 12.44
C VAL A 205 -9.18 16.37 12.44
N GLY A 206 -9.01 15.52 13.45
CA GLY A 206 -9.85 14.35 13.71
C GLY A 206 -9.29 13.42 14.77
#